data_AF-A0A9P6NUL6-F1
#
_entry.id   AF-A0A9P6NUL6-F1
#
_cell.length_a   1.000
_cell.length_b   1.000
_cell.length_c   1.000
_cell.angle_alpha   90.00
_cell.angle_beta   90.00
_cell.angle_gamma   90.00
#
_symmetry.space_group_name_H-M   'P 1'
#
loop_
_entity.id
_entity.type
_entity.pdbx_description
1 polymer ?
#
loop_
_entity_poly.entity_id
_entity_poly.type
_entity_poly.pdbx_seq_one_letter_code
_entity_poly.pdbx_strand_id
1 'polypeptide(L)'
;MNNVYKSHNFKRGFEWDWIASREYSKAADASLQAVPLQSPPPISNDKTADYALRTFPHLFKIVCPINIAKFELLLNDHPNQPFVKSVLDRLHNGFWPMSEIPDDEVVINKNHSICNQHPDLLRTARNEEVAAERYSPGFQKLAPGMIISPLLLVAKKGTSKMRVCTDMSYRKPSLNDLVIKDKIRVAFDSLISFAPHMVELKKQGKKLYLWKTDAARAYQNMPIHTQYQLRQIVCINNQYHMDHCTNFGSSASPKIWCSFFSLVLWIAVHKFGIKQINNLMDDTWGICTKDEFTTFKDVKMPLDQAKFLYLFDILNIPWDWKKQIWGEKIEIIGHYVDASKLSLSLSPEKKSDLITALRTFVSVKQHQLKEWQSLLGWASWGLNTFPLGRFTLQAAWDKIAAKTHRNLLVPTNMEVQRDFRWLADAIEHSARVYLLNSAIWGLSEADTLVASDACPEGIGIWFPNSAEGFHLHLPPPARDIYWAELLAVTYALKVAAKRGTRKIFICTDSMLICNLFHSHRARESVRPLFRFLIHLLVTRKIDIRVEHIPGAKNIFADALSRGELLKVNQLLPTSKVSQITFDPSIPDSGKPPASSLPHPTHNTPLQPGHAARQSRHSPYPRRCM
;
A
#
# COMPACT_ATOMS: atom_id res chain seq x y z
N MET A 1 -2.48 33.03 -6.00
CA MET A 1 -1.59 32.11 -5.24
C MET A 1 -1.77 30.73 -5.84
N ASN A 2 -0.89 30.36 -6.77
CA ASN A 2 -1.05 29.17 -7.59
C ASN A 2 -0.51 27.94 -6.86
N ASN A 3 -1.39 26.96 -6.64
CA ASN A 3 -1.06 25.61 -6.18
C ASN A 3 -0.20 24.90 -7.23
N VAL A 4 1.11 24.86 -7.02
CA VAL A 4 2.01 23.99 -7.78
C VAL A 4 2.01 22.62 -7.11
N TYR A 5 1.03 21.78 -7.46
CA TYR A 5 1.02 20.37 -7.11
C TYR A 5 2.21 19.66 -7.78
N LYS A 6 3.25 19.36 -7.00
CA LYS A 6 4.30 18.42 -7.43
C LYS A 6 3.72 17.02 -7.52
N SER A 7 4.04 16.31 -8.60
CA SER A 7 3.68 14.91 -8.80
C SER A 7 4.15 14.05 -7.62
N HIS A 8 3.21 13.47 -6.89
CA HIS A 8 3.52 12.58 -5.77
C HIS A 8 4.07 11.26 -6.33
N ASN A 9 5.37 11.03 -6.16
CA ASN A 9 5.94 9.70 -6.39
C ASN A 9 5.22 8.69 -5.49
N PHE A 10 4.77 7.56 -6.04
CA PHE A 10 4.01 6.53 -5.34
C PHE A 10 4.81 5.93 -4.17
N LYS A 11 4.79 6.57 -2.98
CA LYS A 11 5.49 6.12 -1.77
C LYS A 11 4.71 5.05 -1.01
N ARG A 12 4.25 4.02 -1.73
CA ARG A 12 3.67 2.78 -1.19
C ARG A 12 2.47 2.97 -0.22
N GLY A 13 1.74 4.09 -0.32
CA GLY A 13 0.59 4.38 0.56
C GLY A 13 0.94 4.70 2.02
N PHE A 14 2.19 5.09 2.31
CA PHE A 14 2.67 5.31 3.68
C PHE A 14 2.69 6.77 4.15
N GLU A 15 2.30 7.74 3.33
CA GLU A 15 2.22 9.14 3.74
C GLU A 15 0.95 9.39 4.58
N TRP A 16 1.15 9.97 5.77
CA TRP A 16 0.10 10.39 6.69
C TRP A 16 -0.13 11.89 6.52
N ASP A 17 -0.78 12.29 5.43
CA ASP A 17 -1.26 13.66 5.32
C ASP A 17 -2.69 13.74 5.85
N TRP A 18 -2.79 14.02 7.15
CA TRP A 18 -4.08 14.19 7.83
C TRP A 18 -4.82 15.43 7.36
N ILE A 19 -4.12 16.43 6.80
CA ILE A 19 -4.67 17.74 6.44
C ILE A 19 -5.17 17.73 5.00
N ALA A 20 -4.49 17.00 4.09
CA ALA A 20 -4.93 16.80 2.71
C ALA A 20 -6.11 15.82 2.55
N SER A 21 -6.51 15.12 3.61
CA SER A 21 -7.58 14.10 3.59
C SER A 21 -9.00 14.62 3.34
N ARG A 22 -9.16 15.88 2.95
CA ARG A 22 -10.43 16.42 2.42
C ARG A 22 -10.71 15.99 0.98
N GLU A 23 -9.78 15.30 0.33
CA GLU A 23 -9.95 14.78 -1.03
C GLU A 23 -10.79 13.50 -1.06
N TYR A 24 -11.59 13.39 -2.13
CA TYR A 24 -12.48 12.29 -2.46
C TYR A 24 -11.73 10.95 -2.59
N SER A 25 -12.46 9.83 -2.64
CA SER A 25 -11.89 8.48 -2.82
C SER A 25 -10.90 8.46 -3.99
N LYS A 26 -9.65 8.07 -3.73
CA LYS A 26 -8.62 7.95 -4.78
C LYS A 26 -8.99 6.90 -5.80
N ALA A 27 -9.73 5.87 -5.37
CA ALA A 27 -10.24 4.84 -6.26
C ALA A 27 -11.37 5.36 -7.16
N ALA A 28 -12.27 6.21 -6.65
CA ALA A 28 -13.33 6.84 -7.44
C ALA A 28 -12.76 7.89 -8.42
N ASP A 29 -11.80 8.69 -7.97
CA ASP A 29 -11.17 9.73 -8.80
C ASP A 29 -10.20 9.17 -9.84
N ALA A 30 -9.80 7.89 -9.70
CA ALA A 30 -8.83 7.25 -10.59
C ALA A 30 -9.26 7.32 -12.07
N SER A 31 -10.57 7.21 -12.34
CA SER A 31 -11.11 7.26 -13.71
C SER A 31 -10.99 8.65 -14.35
N LEU A 32 -10.94 9.72 -13.55
CA LEU A 32 -10.90 11.10 -14.04
C LEU A 32 -9.60 11.39 -14.81
N GLN A 33 -8.50 10.76 -14.41
CA GLN A 33 -7.16 10.97 -14.97
C GLN A 33 -6.59 9.70 -15.64
N ALA A 34 -7.39 8.63 -15.73
CA ALA A 34 -6.95 7.38 -16.34
C ALA A 34 -6.74 7.55 -17.86
N VAL A 35 -5.63 7.01 -18.35
CA VAL A 35 -5.43 6.85 -19.80
C VAL A 35 -6.32 5.73 -20.34
N PRO A 36 -6.77 5.82 -21.61
CA PRO A 36 -7.49 4.73 -22.27
C PRO A 36 -6.76 3.39 -22.13
N LEU A 37 -7.53 2.32 -21.96
CA LEU A 37 -7.00 0.98 -21.84
C LEU A 37 -6.33 0.53 -23.15
N GLN A 38 -5.26 -0.25 -23.01
CA GLN A 38 -4.54 -0.79 -24.16
C GLN A 38 -5.46 -1.68 -25.00
N SER A 39 -5.51 -1.40 -26.29
CA SER A 39 -6.10 -2.29 -27.29
C SER A 39 -5.21 -3.52 -27.53
N PRO A 40 -5.80 -4.66 -27.90
CA PRO A 40 -5.02 -5.78 -28.41
C PRO A 40 -4.16 -5.33 -29.61
N PRO A 41 -2.97 -5.92 -29.81
CA PRO A 41 -2.19 -5.67 -31.00
C PRO A 41 -2.95 -6.15 -32.25
N PRO A 42 -2.67 -5.59 -33.45
CA PRO A 42 -3.28 -6.06 -34.69
C PRO A 42 -3.16 -7.59 -34.84
N ILE A 43 -4.24 -8.24 -35.25
CA ILE A 43 -4.29 -9.72 -35.37
C ILE A 43 -3.23 -10.27 -36.33
N SER A 44 -2.80 -9.47 -37.31
CA SER A 44 -1.68 -9.78 -38.22
C SER A 44 -0.35 -10.02 -37.51
N ASN A 45 -0.20 -9.49 -36.28
CA ASN A 45 0.99 -9.63 -35.47
C ASN A 45 0.95 -10.89 -34.58
N ASP A 46 -0.19 -11.60 -34.52
CA ASP A 46 -0.38 -12.82 -33.73
C ASP A 46 -0.95 -13.94 -34.61
N LYS A 47 -0.06 -14.55 -35.40
CA LYS A 47 -0.42 -15.60 -36.36
C LYS A 47 -1.07 -16.80 -35.68
N THR A 48 -0.66 -17.11 -34.44
CA THR A 48 -1.23 -18.25 -33.69
C THR A 48 -2.66 -17.99 -33.26
N ALA A 49 -2.96 -16.79 -32.76
CA ALA A 49 -4.32 -16.42 -32.42
C ALA A 49 -5.20 -16.35 -33.67
N ASP A 50 -4.71 -15.77 -34.77
CA ASP A 50 -5.43 -15.73 -36.05
C ASP A 50 -5.77 -17.14 -36.57
N TYR A 51 -4.79 -18.05 -36.54
CA TYR A 51 -5.01 -19.45 -36.90
C TYR A 51 -6.04 -20.13 -35.97
N ALA A 52 -5.90 -19.95 -34.65
CA ALA A 52 -6.76 -20.60 -33.68
C ALA A 52 -8.21 -20.09 -33.76
N LEU A 53 -8.41 -18.79 -33.95
CA LEU A 53 -9.73 -18.17 -34.12
C LEU A 53 -10.43 -18.67 -35.38
N ARG A 54 -9.70 -18.85 -36.49
CA ARG A 54 -10.27 -19.39 -37.74
C ARG A 54 -10.54 -20.89 -37.68
N THR A 55 -9.69 -21.65 -37.01
CA THR A 55 -9.75 -23.13 -36.99
C THR A 55 -10.66 -23.67 -35.89
N PHE A 56 -10.67 -23.00 -34.72
CA PHE A 56 -11.40 -23.43 -33.53
C PHE A 56 -12.30 -22.31 -32.97
N PRO A 57 -13.14 -21.63 -33.78
CA PRO A 57 -13.92 -20.49 -33.31
C PRO A 57 -14.85 -20.84 -32.13
N HIS A 58 -15.31 -22.08 -32.07
CA HIS A 58 -16.17 -22.60 -31.00
C HIS A 58 -15.52 -22.63 -29.61
N LEU A 59 -14.19 -22.51 -29.51
CA LEU A 59 -13.48 -22.49 -28.23
C LEU A 59 -13.40 -21.08 -27.61
N PHE A 60 -13.68 -20.02 -28.39
CA PHE A 60 -13.52 -18.64 -27.95
C PHE A 60 -14.87 -18.02 -27.64
N LYS A 61 -14.96 -17.26 -26.54
CA LYS A 61 -16.19 -16.57 -26.17
C LYS A 61 -15.91 -15.33 -25.35
N ILE A 62 -16.64 -14.24 -25.60
CA ILE A 62 -16.69 -13.11 -24.66
C ILE A 62 -17.81 -13.37 -23.66
N VAL A 63 -17.44 -13.52 -22.39
CA VAL A 63 -18.37 -13.75 -21.28
C VAL A 63 -18.33 -12.54 -20.36
N CYS A 64 -19.37 -11.72 -20.40
CA CYS A 64 -19.50 -10.53 -19.56
C CYS A 64 -20.91 -10.49 -18.96
N PRO A 65 -21.05 -10.58 -17.61
CA PRO A 65 -22.36 -10.46 -16.97
C PRO A 65 -22.84 -9.00 -16.91
N ILE A 66 -21.95 -8.02 -17.08
CA ILE A 66 -22.26 -6.61 -16.85
C ILE A 66 -23.32 -6.11 -17.84
N ASN A 67 -24.30 -5.35 -17.35
CA ASN A 67 -25.25 -4.63 -18.20
C ASN A 67 -24.57 -3.41 -18.83
N ILE A 68 -23.90 -3.62 -19.96
CA ILE A 68 -23.07 -2.60 -20.62
C ILE A 68 -23.92 -1.40 -21.06
N ALA A 69 -25.16 -1.62 -21.53
CA ALA A 69 -26.04 -0.53 -21.96
C ALA A 69 -26.41 0.42 -20.80
N LYS A 70 -26.74 -0.13 -19.62
CA LYS A 70 -26.97 0.69 -18.42
C LYS A 70 -25.69 1.36 -17.93
N PHE A 71 -24.56 0.66 -18.01
CA PHE A 71 -23.27 1.21 -17.64
C PHE A 71 -22.88 2.42 -18.51
N GLU A 72 -23.03 2.32 -19.83
CA GLU A 72 -22.81 3.40 -20.77
C GLU A 72 -23.74 4.59 -20.51
N LEU A 73 -25.04 4.33 -20.32
CA LEU A 73 -26.03 5.38 -20.02
C LEU A 73 -25.65 6.17 -18.76
N LEU A 74 -25.21 5.49 -17.70
CA LEU A 74 -24.83 6.12 -16.44
C LEU A 74 -23.50 6.88 -16.50
N LEU A 75 -22.70 6.66 -17.53
CA LEU A 75 -21.39 7.28 -17.75
C LEU A 75 -21.39 8.32 -18.88
N ASN A 76 -22.56 8.68 -19.42
CA ASN A 76 -22.67 9.59 -20.56
C ASN A 76 -22.05 10.98 -20.32
N ASP A 77 -22.04 11.46 -19.09
CA ASP A 77 -21.52 12.74 -18.63
C ASP A 77 -20.22 12.61 -17.82
N HIS A 78 -19.61 11.41 -17.80
CA HIS A 78 -18.29 11.24 -17.19
C HIS A 78 -17.27 12.12 -17.94
N PRO A 79 -16.44 12.93 -17.25
CA PRO A 79 -15.59 13.91 -17.92
C PRO A 79 -14.49 13.28 -18.79
N ASN A 80 -14.01 12.09 -18.42
CA ASN A 80 -13.02 11.33 -19.19
C ASN A 80 -13.69 10.32 -20.13
N GLN A 81 -14.39 10.80 -21.16
CA GLN A 81 -15.02 9.96 -22.18
C GLN A 81 -14.06 9.03 -22.93
N PRO A 82 -12.81 9.41 -23.27
CA PRO A 82 -11.86 8.49 -23.89
C PRO A 82 -11.59 7.22 -23.08
N PHE A 83 -11.45 7.35 -21.75
CA PHE A 83 -11.27 6.21 -20.87
C PHE A 83 -12.55 5.35 -20.79
N VAL A 84 -13.71 5.98 -20.61
CA VAL A 84 -15.02 5.29 -20.58
C VAL A 84 -15.22 4.46 -21.84
N LYS A 85 -15.05 5.05 -23.02
CA LYS A 85 -15.19 4.35 -24.30
C LYS A 85 -14.23 3.16 -24.42
N SER A 86 -13.00 3.30 -23.93
CA SER A 86 -12.05 2.19 -23.92
C SER A 86 -12.49 1.05 -22.98
N VAL A 87 -13.11 1.34 -21.85
CA VAL A 87 -13.64 0.29 -20.94
C VAL A 87 -14.85 -0.39 -21.56
N LEU A 88 -15.78 0.38 -22.15
CA LEU A 88 -16.96 -0.16 -22.85
C LEU A 88 -16.56 -1.11 -23.98
N ASP A 89 -15.61 -0.69 -24.81
CA ASP A 89 -15.06 -1.54 -25.88
C ASP A 89 -14.46 -2.84 -25.33
N ARG A 90 -13.74 -2.78 -24.19
CA ARG A 90 -13.14 -3.96 -23.55
C ARG A 90 -14.16 -4.86 -22.86
N LEU A 91 -15.30 -4.33 -22.42
CA LEU A 91 -16.42 -5.16 -21.93
C LEU A 91 -17.09 -5.92 -23.10
N HIS A 92 -17.24 -5.28 -24.26
CA HIS A 92 -17.82 -5.91 -25.45
C HIS A 92 -16.89 -6.91 -26.15
N ASN A 93 -15.61 -6.57 -26.27
CA ASN A 93 -14.64 -7.30 -27.10
C ASN A 93 -13.58 -8.04 -26.26
N GLY A 94 -13.59 -7.88 -24.94
CA GLY A 94 -12.63 -8.47 -24.01
C GLY A 94 -11.39 -7.60 -23.78
N PHE A 95 -10.80 -7.76 -22.59
CA PHE A 95 -9.63 -7.00 -22.14
C PHE A 95 -8.33 -7.62 -22.63
N TRP A 96 -7.40 -6.78 -23.12
CA TRP A 96 -6.00 -7.18 -23.30
C TRP A 96 -5.25 -7.01 -21.97
N PRO A 97 -4.46 -7.99 -21.50
CA PRO A 97 -3.83 -7.94 -20.18
C PRO A 97 -2.55 -7.09 -20.13
N MET A 98 -2.42 -6.10 -21.01
CA MET A 98 -1.25 -5.24 -21.13
C MET A 98 0.05 -6.05 -21.25
N SER A 99 -0.02 -7.14 -22.00
CA SER A 99 1.09 -8.09 -22.21
C SER A 99 1.71 -7.92 -23.59
N GLU A 100 3.00 -8.26 -23.69
CA GLU A 100 3.62 -8.65 -24.95
C GLU A 100 3.02 -9.98 -25.45
N ILE A 101 3.10 -10.24 -26.76
CA ILE A 101 2.62 -11.48 -27.36
C ILE A 101 3.64 -12.60 -27.00
N PRO A 102 3.20 -13.69 -26.35
CA PRO A 102 4.08 -14.84 -26.12
C PRO A 102 4.46 -15.55 -27.42
N ASP A 103 5.58 -16.28 -27.40
CA ASP A 103 6.05 -17.12 -28.50
C ASP A 103 4.98 -18.12 -28.99
N ASP A 104 5.15 -18.59 -30.22
CA ASP A 104 4.21 -19.44 -30.95
C ASP A 104 4.25 -20.91 -30.48
N GLU A 105 5.14 -21.26 -29.54
CA GLU A 105 5.25 -22.59 -28.96
C GLU A 105 3.98 -23.03 -28.22
N VAL A 106 3.60 -24.30 -28.40
CA VAL A 106 2.62 -24.94 -27.52
C VAL A 106 3.32 -25.31 -26.21
N VAL A 107 2.82 -24.79 -25.10
CA VAL A 107 3.43 -24.99 -23.78
C VAL A 107 2.53 -25.85 -22.91
N ILE A 108 3.00 -27.06 -22.58
CA ILE A 108 2.30 -28.00 -21.72
C ILE A 108 2.93 -28.02 -20.33
N ASN A 109 2.24 -27.45 -19.35
CA ASN A 109 2.65 -27.50 -17.96
C ASN A 109 1.69 -28.38 -17.13
N LYS A 110 2.25 -29.16 -16.21
CA LYS A 110 1.46 -29.97 -15.28
C LYS A 110 0.97 -29.12 -14.10
N ASN A 111 -0.23 -29.42 -13.59
CA ASN A 111 -0.72 -28.83 -12.36
C ASN A 111 0.24 -29.13 -11.19
N HIS A 112 0.24 -28.26 -10.18
CA HIS A 112 1.02 -28.48 -8.96
C HIS A 112 0.56 -29.76 -8.24
N SER A 113 1.48 -30.45 -7.58
CA SER A 113 1.25 -31.77 -6.97
C SER A 113 0.07 -31.82 -6.00
N ILE A 114 -0.21 -30.71 -5.29
CA ILE A 114 -1.37 -30.58 -4.40
C ILE A 114 -2.71 -30.79 -5.13
N CYS A 115 -2.80 -30.45 -6.42
CA CYS A 115 -4.01 -30.66 -7.21
C CYS A 115 -4.33 -32.14 -7.39
N ASN A 116 -3.30 -33.00 -7.46
CA ASN A 116 -3.48 -34.45 -7.59
C ASN A 116 -4.06 -35.07 -6.32
N GLN A 117 -3.91 -34.40 -5.18
CA GLN A 117 -4.47 -34.84 -3.89
C GLN A 117 -5.95 -34.45 -3.74
N HIS A 118 -6.46 -33.55 -4.59
CA HIS A 118 -7.83 -33.04 -4.52
C HIS A 118 -8.52 -32.99 -5.90
N PRO A 119 -8.61 -34.13 -6.62
CA PRO A 119 -9.19 -34.17 -7.97
C PRO A 119 -10.68 -33.80 -8.00
N ASP A 120 -11.43 -34.12 -6.94
CA ASP A 120 -12.85 -33.78 -6.83
C ASP A 120 -13.08 -32.27 -6.80
N LEU A 121 -12.21 -31.54 -6.11
CA LEU A 121 -12.29 -30.08 -6.01
C LEU A 121 -12.07 -29.43 -7.39
N LEU A 122 -11.10 -29.93 -8.16
CA LEU A 122 -10.86 -29.46 -9.53
C LEU A 122 -12.05 -29.77 -10.44
N ARG A 123 -12.64 -30.97 -10.32
CA ARG A 123 -13.81 -31.36 -11.10
C ARG A 123 -15.02 -30.49 -10.80
N THR A 124 -15.29 -30.21 -9.53
CA THR A 124 -16.38 -29.31 -9.12
C THR A 124 -16.14 -27.90 -9.65
N ALA A 125 -14.94 -27.35 -9.46
CA ALA A 125 -14.59 -26.03 -9.97
C ALA A 125 -14.75 -25.96 -11.50
N ARG A 126 -14.23 -26.95 -12.24
CA ARG A 126 -14.40 -27.06 -13.69
C ARG A 126 -15.88 -27.04 -14.07
N ASN A 127 -16.70 -27.87 -13.43
CA ASN A 127 -18.12 -27.96 -13.76
C ASN A 127 -18.83 -26.62 -13.53
N GLU A 128 -18.52 -25.92 -12.44
CA GLU A 128 -19.06 -24.58 -12.16
C GLU A 128 -18.63 -23.54 -13.20
N GLU A 129 -17.36 -23.55 -13.63
CA GLU A 129 -16.83 -22.61 -14.62
C GLU A 129 -17.35 -22.90 -16.03
N VAL A 130 -17.50 -24.17 -16.42
CA VAL A 130 -18.09 -24.58 -17.69
C VAL A 130 -19.59 -24.28 -17.73
N ALA A 131 -20.33 -24.56 -16.66
CA ALA A 131 -21.76 -24.27 -16.59
C ALA A 131 -22.06 -22.76 -16.65
N ALA A 132 -21.13 -21.93 -16.16
CA ALA A 132 -21.20 -20.49 -16.30
C ALA A 132 -20.53 -19.95 -17.57
N GLU A 133 -20.13 -20.86 -18.47
CA GLU A 133 -19.47 -20.59 -19.76
C GLU A 133 -18.15 -19.83 -19.68
N ARG A 134 -17.63 -19.60 -18.48
CA ARG A 134 -16.32 -18.97 -18.27
C ARG A 134 -15.19 -19.87 -18.71
N TYR A 135 -15.40 -21.18 -18.68
CA TYR A 135 -14.55 -22.16 -19.35
C TYR A 135 -15.23 -22.70 -20.60
N SER A 136 -14.44 -22.94 -21.66
CA SER A 136 -14.90 -23.69 -22.83
C SER A 136 -15.31 -25.12 -22.47
N PRO A 137 -16.11 -25.80 -23.31
CA PRO A 137 -16.21 -27.25 -23.29
C PRO A 137 -14.83 -27.90 -23.38
N GLY A 138 -14.72 -29.14 -22.87
CA GLY A 138 -13.46 -29.88 -22.86
C GLY A 138 -12.99 -30.24 -24.26
N PHE A 139 -11.71 -30.01 -24.56
CA PHE A 139 -11.09 -30.36 -25.83
C PHE A 139 -9.74 -31.08 -25.63
N GLN A 140 -9.23 -31.71 -26.70
CA GLN A 140 -8.04 -32.57 -26.65
C GLN A 140 -6.87 -32.09 -27.52
N LYS A 141 -7.17 -31.42 -28.64
CA LYS A 141 -6.14 -30.97 -29.58
C LYS A 141 -5.74 -29.52 -29.25
N LEU A 142 -4.47 -29.31 -28.91
CA LEU A 142 -3.91 -27.97 -28.74
C LEU A 142 -3.55 -27.37 -30.11
N ALA A 143 -3.82 -26.09 -30.28
CA ALA A 143 -3.37 -25.29 -31.43
C ALA A 143 -2.00 -24.64 -31.12
N PRO A 144 -1.23 -24.25 -32.15
CA PRO A 144 -0.03 -23.43 -31.98
C PRO A 144 -0.28 -22.22 -31.07
N GLY A 145 0.72 -21.87 -30.25
CA GLY A 145 0.66 -20.80 -29.26
C GLY A 145 -0.25 -21.07 -28.06
N MET A 146 -0.90 -22.23 -27.94
CA MET A 146 -1.67 -22.54 -26.73
C MET A 146 -0.75 -22.76 -25.53
N ILE A 147 -1.06 -22.09 -24.42
CA ILE A 147 -0.28 -22.19 -23.17
C ILE A 147 -1.18 -22.73 -22.06
N ILE A 148 -0.79 -23.88 -21.52
CA ILE A 148 -1.43 -24.47 -20.35
C ILE A 148 -0.84 -23.82 -19.10
N SER A 149 -1.67 -23.06 -18.40
CA SER A 149 -1.33 -22.45 -17.12
C SER A 149 -1.64 -23.41 -15.98
N PRO A 150 -0.64 -23.88 -15.21
CA PRO A 150 -0.85 -24.84 -14.13
C PRO A 150 -1.86 -24.35 -13.11
N LEU A 151 -2.71 -25.25 -12.65
CA LEU A 151 -3.53 -24.99 -11.47
C LEU A 151 -2.74 -25.27 -10.20
N LEU A 152 -3.06 -24.49 -9.17
CA LEU A 152 -2.64 -24.71 -7.79
C LEU A 152 -3.82 -24.53 -6.84
N LEU A 153 -3.69 -25.08 -5.64
CA LEU A 153 -4.69 -24.94 -4.58
C LEU A 153 -4.16 -24.04 -3.48
N VAL A 154 -4.96 -23.03 -3.13
CA VAL A 154 -4.67 -22.12 -2.01
C VAL A 154 -5.72 -22.32 -0.94
N ALA A 155 -5.31 -22.68 0.27
CA ALA A 155 -6.22 -22.74 1.42
C ALA A 155 -6.77 -21.33 1.72
N LYS A 156 -8.09 -21.20 1.88
CA LYS A 156 -8.67 -19.98 2.45
C LYS A 156 -8.28 -19.92 3.93
N LYS A 157 -7.63 -18.83 4.33
CA LYS A 157 -7.14 -18.64 5.71
C LYS A 157 -8.26 -18.95 6.72
N GLY A 158 -7.93 -19.76 7.74
CA GLY A 158 -8.85 -20.14 8.82
C GLY A 158 -9.90 -21.20 8.44
N THR A 159 -9.80 -21.83 7.26
CA THR A 159 -10.75 -22.87 6.84
C THR A 159 -10.04 -24.02 6.14
N SER A 160 -10.67 -25.20 6.10
CA SER A 160 -10.27 -26.33 5.24
C SER A 160 -10.63 -26.13 3.76
N LYS A 161 -11.34 -25.05 3.41
CA LYS A 161 -11.79 -24.79 2.03
C LYS A 161 -10.61 -24.27 1.20
N MET A 162 -10.31 -24.95 0.10
CA MET A 162 -9.31 -24.51 -0.87
C MET A 162 -9.96 -23.76 -2.04
N ARG A 163 -9.21 -22.84 -2.65
CA ARG A 163 -9.52 -22.18 -3.92
C ARG A 163 -8.61 -22.73 -5.00
N VAL A 164 -9.17 -22.94 -6.19
CA VAL A 164 -8.39 -23.19 -7.40
C VAL A 164 -7.88 -21.84 -7.92
N CYS A 165 -6.57 -21.73 -8.12
CA CYS A 165 -5.93 -20.57 -8.73
C CYS A 165 -5.07 -21.01 -9.91
N THR A 166 -4.82 -20.08 -10.83
CA THR A 166 -3.99 -20.30 -12.01
C THR A 166 -2.58 -19.76 -11.74
N ASP A 167 -1.55 -20.58 -11.87
CA ASP A 167 -0.15 -20.17 -11.72
C ASP A 167 0.37 -19.50 -13.00
N MET A 168 -0.07 -18.26 -13.22
CA MET A 168 0.38 -17.42 -14.35
C MET A 168 1.86 -17.00 -14.23
N SER A 169 2.62 -17.57 -13.29
CA SER A 169 4.05 -17.30 -13.10
C SER A 169 4.92 -18.52 -13.03
N TYR A 170 4.34 -19.63 -13.44
CA TYR A 170 5.07 -20.83 -13.74
C TYR A 170 5.91 -20.65 -15.02
N ARG A 171 7.12 -21.25 -15.05
CA ARG A 171 8.13 -21.14 -16.12
C ARG A 171 8.71 -19.72 -16.30
N LYS A 172 9.82 -19.60 -17.06
CA LYS A 172 10.41 -18.33 -17.50
C LYS A 172 10.66 -18.35 -19.02
N PRO A 173 10.27 -17.29 -19.77
CA PRO A 173 9.36 -16.22 -19.32
C PRO A 173 7.96 -16.81 -19.03
N SER A 174 7.33 -16.37 -17.94
CA SER A 174 5.92 -16.67 -17.65
C SER A 174 5.02 -15.61 -18.29
N LEU A 175 3.72 -15.90 -18.39
CA LEU A 175 2.73 -14.92 -18.86
C LEU A 175 2.77 -13.62 -18.03
N ASN A 176 2.98 -13.72 -16.72
CA ASN A 176 3.16 -12.54 -15.89
C ASN A 176 4.49 -11.82 -16.10
N ASP A 177 5.53 -12.44 -16.64
CA ASP A 177 6.76 -11.73 -16.98
C ASP A 177 6.56 -10.86 -18.24
N LEU A 178 5.63 -11.24 -19.10
CA LEU A 178 5.28 -10.50 -20.33
C LEU A 178 4.32 -9.32 -20.09
N VAL A 179 3.67 -9.24 -18.92
CA VAL A 179 2.81 -8.11 -18.54
C VAL A 179 3.66 -6.87 -18.24
N ILE A 180 3.40 -5.78 -18.98
CA ILE A 180 4.11 -4.50 -18.90
C ILE A 180 3.80 -3.81 -17.56
N LYS A 181 4.76 -3.87 -16.63
CA LYS A 181 4.56 -3.48 -15.22
C LYS A 181 4.16 -2.03 -14.99
N ASP A 182 4.62 -1.11 -15.83
CA ASP A 182 4.25 0.29 -15.71
C ASP A 182 2.79 0.58 -16.07
N LYS A 183 2.14 -0.32 -16.83
CA LYS A 183 0.73 -0.18 -17.25
C LYS A 183 -0.28 -0.76 -16.25
N ILE A 184 0.16 -1.50 -15.23
CA ILE A 184 -0.73 -2.20 -14.27
C ILE A 184 -0.87 -1.49 -12.91
N ARG A 185 -0.56 -0.19 -12.84
CA ARG A 185 -0.71 0.58 -11.59
C ARG A 185 -2.18 0.87 -11.28
N VAL A 186 -2.54 0.72 -10.01
CA VAL A 186 -3.90 0.89 -9.49
C VAL A 186 -3.89 1.82 -8.28
N ALA A 187 -4.91 2.67 -8.17
CA ALA A 187 -5.15 3.50 -7.01
C ALA A 187 -6.11 2.77 -6.05
N PHE A 188 -5.81 2.82 -4.75
CA PHE A 188 -6.62 2.24 -3.69
C PHE A 188 -6.84 3.26 -2.59
N ASP A 189 -7.96 3.14 -1.90
CA ASP A 189 -8.18 3.81 -0.63
C ASP A 189 -7.57 3.00 0.51
N SER A 190 -7.35 3.68 1.64
CA SER A 190 -6.80 3.07 2.84
C SER A 190 -7.68 3.40 4.05
N LEU A 191 -7.58 2.61 5.11
CA LEU A 191 -8.22 2.96 6.39
C LEU A 191 -7.74 4.31 6.94
N ILE A 192 -6.55 4.75 6.53
CA ILE A 192 -5.94 6.01 6.94
C ILE A 192 -6.66 7.20 6.30
N SER A 193 -6.94 7.12 5.00
CA SER A 193 -7.70 8.18 4.29
C SER A 193 -9.16 8.23 4.75
N PHE A 194 -9.71 7.12 5.24
CA PHE A 194 -11.08 7.04 5.75
C PHE A 194 -11.26 7.62 7.17
N ALA A 195 -10.23 7.52 8.02
CA ALA A 195 -10.30 7.88 9.43
C ALA A 195 -10.74 9.32 9.76
N PRO A 196 -10.26 10.37 9.05
CA PRO A 196 -10.66 11.76 9.28
C PRO A 196 -12.15 11.99 9.25
N HIS A 197 -12.84 11.37 8.30
CA HIS A 197 -14.27 11.52 8.17
C HIS A 197 -15.03 10.90 9.34
N MET A 198 -14.60 9.73 9.82
CA MET A 198 -15.20 9.12 11.02
C MET A 198 -15.02 9.98 12.26
N VAL A 199 -13.84 10.59 12.43
CA VAL A 199 -13.54 11.51 13.53
C VAL A 199 -14.44 12.74 13.50
N GLU A 200 -14.62 13.33 12.32
CA GLU A 200 -15.47 14.52 12.14
C GLU A 200 -16.94 14.23 12.50
N LEU A 201 -17.52 13.14 11.99
CA LEU A 201 -18.89 12.77 12.32
C LEU A 201 -19.08 12.46 13.81
N LYS A 202 -18.06 11.90 14.47
CA LYS A 202 -18.10 11.67 15.92
C LYS A 202 -18.01 12.96 16.73
N LYS A 203 -17.20 13.93 16.30
CA LYS A 203 -17.12 15.26 16.93
C LYS A 203 -18.47 15.99 16.90
N GLN A 204 -19.33 15.70 15.91
CA GLN A 204 -20.71 16.18 15.84
C GLN A 204 -21.68 15.43 16.78
N GLY A 205 -21.21 14.51 17.62
CA GLY A 205 -22.04 13.75 18.56
C GLY A 205 -22.83 12.60 17.93
N LYS A 206 -22.58 12.26 16.66
CA LYS A 206 -23.37 11.25 15.94
C LYS A 206 -22.98 9.82 16.35
N LYS A 207 -23.98 8.94 16.39
CA LYS A 207 -23.77 7.48 16.48
C LYS A 207 -23.47 6.93 15.09
N LEU A 208 -22.36 6.19 14.98
CA LEU A 208 -21.76 5.79 13.71
C LEU A 208 -21.93 4.29 13.47
N TYR A 209 -22.22 3.92 12.23
CA TYR A 209 -22.26 2.56 11.73
C TYR A 209 -21.37 2.46 10.49
N LEU A 210 -20.62 1.37 10.40
CA LEU A 210 -19.79 1.06 9.24
C LEU A 210 -20.54 0.07 8.37
N TRP A 211 -20.27 0.11 7.07
CA TRP A 211 -20.73 -0.90 6.14
C TRP A 211 -19.61 -1.32 5.20
N LYS A 212 -19.66 -2.58 4.78
CA LYS A 212 -18.75 -3.19 3.81
C LYS A 212 -19.54 -4.03 2.82
N THR A 213 -19.23 -3.86 1.54
CA THR A 213 -19.77 -4.60 0.42
C THR A 213 -18.66 -5.21 -0.42
N ASP A 214 -18.83 -6.48 -0.77
CA ASP A 214 -17.93 -7.25 -1.63
C ASP A 214 -18.66 -7.62 -2.93
N ALA A 215 -17.99 -7.38 -4.06
CA ALA A 215 -18.42 -7.86 -5.36
C ALA A 215 -18.02 -9.33 -5.55
N ALA A 216 -19.00 -10.20 -5.82
CA ALA A 216 -18.73 -11.62 -6.00
C ALA A 216 -17.99 -11.86 -7.32
N ARG A 217 -16.96 -12.72 -7.25
CA ARG A 217 -16.21 -13.20 -8.42
C ARG A 217 -15.65 -12.05 -9.29
N ALA A 218 -15.18 -10.98 -8.65
CA ALA A 218 -14.71 -9.75 -9.29
C ALA A 218 -13.92 -9.96 -10.59
N TYR A 219 -12.82 -10.73 -10.57
CA TYR A 219 -12.02 -10.99 -11.77
C TYR A 219 -12.76 -11.79 -12.83
N GLN A 220 -13.52 -12.82 -12.43
CA GLN A 220 -14.26 -13.66 -13.37
C GLN A 220 -15.43 -12.93 -14.06
N ASN A 221 -15.78 -11.72 -13.62
CA ASN A 221 -16.77 -10.89 -14.32
C ASN A 221 -16.17 -10.15 -15.53
N MET A 222 -14.83 -10.11 -15.65
CA MET A 222 -14.14 -9.37 -16.70
C MET A 222 -13.71 -10.32 -17.83
N PRO A 223 -14.21 -10.15 -19.08
CA PRO A 223 -13.82 -10.99 -20.20
C PRO A 223 -12.38 -10.71 -20.65
N ILE A 224 -11.64 -11.74 -21.04
CA ILE A 224 -10.35 -11.58 -21.72
C ILE A 224 -10.59 -11.54 -23.23
N HIS A 225 -9.83 -10.69 -23.94
CA HIS A 225 -9.91 -10.59 -25.39
C HIS A 225 -9.64 -11.95 -26.04
N THR A 226 -10.42 -12.32 -27.06
CA THR A 226 -10.35 -13.64 -27.71
C THR A 226 -8.94 -13.99 -28.21
N GLN A 227 -8.22 -13.00 -28.75
CA GLN A 227 -6.81 -13.13 -29.15
C GLN A 227 -5.87 -13.59 -28.02
N TYR A 228 -6.22 -13.37 -26.74
CA TYR A 228 -5.37 -13.77 -25.61
C TYR A 228 -5.87 -15.06 -24.93
N GLN A 229 -7.12 -15.48 -25.12
CA GLN A 229 -7.72 -16.61 -24.38
C GLN A 229 -6.95 -17.93 -24.60
N LEU A 230 -6.37 -18.13 -25.79
CA LEU A 230 -5.53 -19.31 -26.07
C LEU A 230 -4.26 -19.41 -25.20
N ARG A 231 -3.85 -18.32 -24.53
CA ARG A 231 -2.71 -18.29 -23.62
C ARG A 231 -3.08 -18.68 -22.18
N GLN A 232 -4.35 -18.91 -21.86
CA GLN A 232 -4.81 -19.26 -20.52
C GLN A 232 -5.65 -20.55 -20.52
N ILE A 233 -5.05 -21.62 -21.05
CA ILE A 233 -5.64 -22.96 -21.04
C ILE A 233 -5.41 -23.60 -19.67
N VAL A 234 -6.41 -24.31 -19.16
CA VAL A 234 -6.28 -25.15 -17.96
C VAL A 234 -6.48 -26.61 -18.33
N CYS A 235 -5.80 -27.52 -17.62
CA CYS A 235 -5.93 -28.96 -17.80
C CYS A 235 -6.51 -29.60 -16.54
N ILE A 236 -7.67 -30.25 -16.67
CA ILE A 236 -8.36 -30.95 -15.57
C ILE A 236 -8.85 -32.29 -16.11
N ASN A 237 -8.50 -33.40 -15.44
CA ASN A 237 -8.87 -34.76 -15.86
C ASN A 237 -8.52 -35.07 -17.32
N ASN A 238 -7.31 -34.70 -17.75
CA ASN A 238 -6.81 -34.90 -19.12
C ASN A 238 -7.71 -34.26 -20.20
N GLN A 239 -8.46 -33.21 -19.86
CA GLN A 239 -9.18 -32.37 -20.80
C GLN A 239 -8.71 -30.94 -20.66
N TYR A 240 -8.57 -30.26 -21.80
CA TYR A 240 -8.23 -28.85 -21.86
C TYR A 240 -9.50 -28.01 -21.84
N HIS A 241 -9.42 -26.87 -21.17
CA HIS A 241 -10.46 -25.87 -21.13
C HIS A 241 -9.83 -24.49 -21.31
N MET A 242 -10.43 -23.65 -22.15
CA MET A 242 -10.01 -22.28 -22.32
C MET A 242 -10.70 -21.42 -21.26
N ASP A 243 -9.94 -20.66 -20.49
CA ASP A 243 -10.50 -19.64 -19.60
C ASP A 243 -10.84 -18.40 -20.44
N HIS A 244 -12.08 -17.93 -20.37
CA HIS A 244 -12.56 -16.76 -21.14
C HIS A 244 -12.44 -15.46 -20.35
N CYS A 245 -12.16 -15.51 -19.04
CA CYS A 245 -12.23 -14.37 -18.15
C CYS A 245 -10.86 -14.06 -17.50
N THR A 246 -10.77 -12.95 -16.79
CA THR A 246 -9.59 -12.70 -15.95
C THR A 246 -9.59 -13.66 -14.76
N ASN A 247 -8.42 -14.13 -14.36
CA ASN A 247 -8.27 -15.12 -13.30
C ASN A 247 -7.41 -14.65 -12.13
N PHE A 248 -7.54 -15.38 -11.02
CA PHE A 248 -6.63 -15.30 -9.89
C PHE A 248 -5.26 -15.84 -10.29
N GLY A 249 -4.25 -14.98 -10.21
CA GLY A 249 -2.86 -15.33 -10.52
C GLY A 249 -2.22 -14.43 -11.57
N SER A 250 -3.03 -13.87 -12.49
CA SER A 250 -2.55 -12.86 -13.42
C SER A 250 -2.27 -11.52 -12.73
N SER A 251 -1.14 -10.92 -13.08
CA SER A 251 -0.72 -9.60 -12.59
C SER A 251 -1.46 -8.44 -13.24
N ALA A 252 -2.19 -8.71 -14.34
CA ALA A 252 -3.02 -7.73 -15.02
C ALA A 252 -4.46 -7.67 -14.47
N SER A 253 -4.97 -8.76 -13.87
CA SER A 253 -6.35 -8.85 -13.36
C SER A 253 -6.72 -7.68 -12.42
N PRO A 254 -5.86 -7.27 -11.46
CA PRO A 254 -6.17 -6.13 -10.61
C PRO A 254 -6.38 -4.82 -11.39
N LYS A 255 -5.54 -4.57 -12.41
CA LYS A 255 -5.68 -3.35 -13.22
C LYS A 255 -6.94 -3.40 -14.07
N ILE A 256 -7.28 -4.54 -14.66
CA ILE A 256 -8.51 -4.70 -15.45
C ILE A 256 -9.73 -4.43 -14.57
N TRP A 257 -9.86 -5.16 -13.46
CA TRP A 257 -10.98 -4.99 -12.53
C TRP A 257 -11.10 -3.56 -12.02
N CYS A 258 -10.00 -2.98 -11.51
CA CYS A 258 -10.08 -1.65 -10.90
C CYS A 258 -10.30 -0.54 -11.95
N SER A 259 -9.95 -0.76 -13.21
CA SER A 259 -10.27 0.20 -14.28
C SER A 259 -11.78 0.25 -14.52
N PHE A 260 -12.43 -0.90 -14.62
CA PHE A 260 -13.90 -0.99 -14.66
C PHE A 260 -14.54 -0.45 -13.37
N PHE A 261 -14.05 -0.91 -12.22
CA PHE A 261 -14.68 -0.62 -10.93
C PHE A 261 -14.52 0.85 -10.52
N SER A 262 -13.45 1.54 -10.94
CA SER A 262 -13.32 2.99 -10.74
C SER A 262 -14.48 3.79 -11.36
N LEU A 263 -15.00 3.35 -12.52
CA LEU A 263 -16.17 3.95 -13.14
C LEU A 263 -17.46 3.61 -12.38
N VAL A 264 -17.58 2.39 -11.82
CA VAL A 264 -18.69 2.02 -10.92
C VAL A 264 -18.70 2.91 -9.67
N LEU A 265 -17.52 3.16 -9.09
CA LEU A 265 -17.35 4.07 -7.95
C LEU A 265 -17.70 5.51 -8.33
N TRP A 266 -17.30 5.97 -9.51
CA TRP A 266 -17.69 7.29 -10.01
C TRP A 266 -19.22 7.41 -10.13
N ILE A 267 -19.91 6.41 -10.69
CA ILE A 267 -21.38 6.37 -10.74
C ILE A 267 -21.96 6.42 -9.33
N ALA A 268 -21.43 5.64 -8.40
CA ALA A 268 -21.88 5.62 -7.00
C ALA A 268 -21.81 7.01 -6.35
N VAL A 269 -20.70 7.73 -6.55
CA VAL A 269 -20.51 9.08 -6.01
C VAL A 269 -21.43 10.09 -6.71
N HIS A 270 -21.42 10.15 -8.04
CA HIS A 270 -22.02 11.24 -8.81
C HIS A 270 -23.48 11.03 -9.18
N LYS A 271 -23.95 9.78 -9.28
CA LYS A 271 -25.34 9.45 -9.66
C LYS A 271 -26.17 8.97 -8.48
N PHE A 272 -25.55 8.29 -7.52
CA PHE A 272 -26.24 7.75 -6.32
C PHE A 272 -25.98 8.58 -5.05
N GLY A 273 -25.09 9.59 -5.13
CA GLY A 273 -24.81 10.50 -4.02
C GLY A 273 -24.11 9.84 -2.85
N ILE A 274 -23.38 8.74 -3.07
CA ILE A 274 -22.62 8.02 -2.03
C ILE A 274 -21.27 8.71 -1.87
N LYS A 275 -21.23 9.78 -1.06
CA LYS A 275 -20.10 10.71 -1.02
C LYS A 275 -18.83 10.08 -0.43
N GLN A 276 -18.97 9.22 0.58
CA GLN A 276 -17.86 8.76 1.43
C GLN A 276 -17.56 7.28 1.24
N ILE A 277 -17.56 6.87 -0.03
CA ILE A 277 -17.23 5.52 -0.46
C ILE A 277 -15.71 5.34 -0.46
N ASN A 278 -15.24 4.14 -0.13
CA ASN A 278 -13.82 3.78 -0.18
C ASN A 278 -13.70 2.39 -0.80
N ASN A 279 -12.61 2.15 -1.53
CA ASN A 279 -12.38 0.86 -2.19
C ASN A 279 -10.94 0.35 -2.10
N LEU A 280 -10.83 -0.96 -1.93
CA LEU A 280 -9.63 -1.74 -2.16
C LEU A 280 -10.04 -3.01 -2.88
N MET A 281 -9.71 -3.08 -4.17
CA MET A 281 -10.03 -4.24 -5.01
C MET A 281 -11.55 -4.50 -5.08
N ASP A 282 -12.00 -5.64 -4.55
CA ASP A 282 -13.39 -6.09 -4.48
C ASP A 282 -14.12 -5.63 -3.21
N ASP A 283 -13.37 -5.21 -2.18
CA ASP A 283 -13.93 -4.67 -0.94
C ASP A 283 -14.24 -3.17 -1.11
N THR A 284 -15.48 -2.79 -0.82
CA THR A 284 -15.95 -1.40 -0.75
C THR A 284 -16.52 -1.12 0.63
N TRP A 285 -16.22 0.02 1.23
CA TRP A 285 -16.72 0.36 2.56
C TRP A 285 -17.06 1.84 2.70
N GLY A 286 -17.84 2.14 3.72
CA GLY A 286 -18.19 3.49 4.09
C GLY A 286 -18.71 3.58 5.52
N ILE A 287 -19.23 4.75 5.86
CA ILE A 287 -19.80 5.08 7.15
C ILE A 287 -21.17 5.72 6.96
N CYS A 288 -22.08 5.48 7.90
CA CYS A 288 -23.33 6.17 8.01
C CYS A 288 -23.66 6.43 9.48
N THR A 289 -24.71 7.19 9.70
CA THR A 289 -25.29 7.50 11.01
C THR A 289 -26.51 6.63 11.28
N LYS A 290 -27.01 6.61 12.51
CA LYS A 290 -28.18 5.82 12.91
C LYS A 290 -29.43 6.12 12.08
N ASP A 291 -29.57 7.36 11.62
CA ASP A 291 -30.76 7.84 10.90
C ASP A 291 -30.68 7.53 9.39
N GLU A 292 -29.54 7.02 8.91
CA GLU A 292 -29.29 6.69 7.51
C GLU A 292 -29.43 5.18 7.25
N PHE A 293 -30.53 4.60 7.72
CA PHE A 293 -30.91 3.21 7.45
C PHE A 293 -32.15 3.16 6.56
N THR A 294 -32.21 2.15 5.70
CA THR A 294 -33.36 1.87 4.84
C THR A 294 -33.65 0.37 4.80
N THR A 295 -34.79 -0.01 4.24
CA THR A 295 -35.11 -1.41 3.94
C THR A 295 -34.74 -1.71 2.50
N PHE A 296 -33.87 -2.69 2.28
CA PHE A 296 -33.50 -3.17 0.96
C PHE A 296 -33.71 -4.68 0.90
N LYS A 297 -34.60 -5.14 -0.01
CA LYS A 297 -34.99 -6.55 -0.14
C LYS A 297 -35.30 -7.18 1.23
N ASP A 298 -36.21 -6.53 1.97
CA ASP A 298 -36.69 -6.92 3.31
C ASP A 298 -35.65 -6.92 4.44
N VAL A 299 -34.44 -6.38 4.20
CA VAL A 299 -33.39 -6.26 5.20
C VAL A 299 -33.12 -4.80 5.53
N LYS A 300 -33.15 -4.46 6.83
CA LYS A 300 -32.78 -3.13 7.32
C LYS A 300 -31.26 -2.96 7.33
N MET A 301 -30.74 -2.03 6.54
CA MET A 301 -29.31 -1.80 6.36
C MET A 301 -28.97 -0.32 6.12
N PRO A 302 -27.69 0.07 6.17
CA PRO A 302 -27.25 1.41 5.80
C PRO A 302 -27.73 1.84 4.41
N LEU A 303 -28.25 3.06 4.31
CA LEU A 303 -28.81 3.63 3.08
C LEU A 303 -27.82 3.60 1.92
N ASP A 304 -26.59 4.01 2.15
CA ASP A 304 -25.58 4.06 1.10
C ASP A 304 -25.12 2.67 0.67
N GLN A 305 -25.11 1.69 1.58
CA GLN A 305 -24.89 0.29 1.22
C GLN A 305 -26.03 -0.23 0.34
N ALA A 306 -27.28 0.05 0.71
CA ALA A 306 -28.45 -0.33 -0.08
C ALA A 306 -28.41 0.29 -1.49
N LYS A 307 -28.10 1.58 -1.61
CA LYS A 307 -27.93 2.25 -2.91
C LYS A 307 -26.84 1.59 -3.75
N PHE A 308 -25.72 1.20 -3.13
CA PHE A 308 -24.62 0.55 -3.83
C PHE A 308 -24.97 -0.85 -4.32
N LEU A 309 -25.68 -1.64 -3.51
CA LEU A 309 -26.19 -2.95 -3.92
C LEU A 309 -27.27 -2.82 -5.00
N TYR A 310 -28.09 -1.77 -4.95
CA TYR A 310 -29.03 -1.46 -6.02
C TYR A 310 -28.32 -1.08 -7.33
N LEU A 311 -27.21 -0.34 -7.25
CA LEU A 311 -26.35 -0.10 -8.42
C LEU A 311 -25.76 -1.41 -8.97
N PHE A 312 -25.35 -2.35 -8.11
CA PHE A 312 -24.91 -3.67 -8.55
C PHE A 312 -26.03 -4.42 -9.29
N ASP A 313 -27.26 -4.37 -8.78
CA ASP A 313 -28.42 -4.97 -9.47
C ASP A 313 -28.66 -4.32 -10.85
N ILE A 314 -28.56 -3.00 -10.96
CA ILE A 314 -28.72 -2.27 -12.25
C ILE A 314 -27.65 -2.68 -13.25
N LEU A 315 -26.39 -2.78 -12.81
CA LEU A 315 -25.24 -3.11 -13.64
C LEU A 315 -25.05 -4.63 -13.82
N ASN A 316 -25.90 -5.45 -13.20
CA ASN A 316 -25.75 -6.90 -13.13
C ASN A 316 -24.36 -7.35 -12.63
N ILE A 317 -23.82 -6.66 -11.61
CA ILE A 317 -22.61 -7.05 -10.89
C ILE A 317 -23.01 -8.10 -9.84
N PRO A 318 -22.49 -9.33 -9.89
CA PRO A 318 -22.84 -10.36 -8.92
C PRO A 318 -22.42 -9.99 -7.49
N TRP A 319 -23.26 -10.31 -6.51
CA TRP A 319 -22.96 -10.15 -5.08
C TRP A 319 -23.69 -11.22 -4.24
N ASP A 320 -23.23 -11.44 -3.00
CA ASP A 320 -23.79 -12.44 -2.08
C ASP A 320 -24.06 -11.84 -0.69
N TRP A 321 -25.23 -12.13 -0.12
CA TRP A 321 -25.67 -11.60 1.18
C TRP A 321 -24.69 -11.84 2.33
N LYS A 322 -24.04 -13.02 2.38
CA LYS A 322 -23.14 -13.39 3.49
C LYS A 322 -21.90 -12.51 3.57
N LYS A 323 -21.61 -11.76 2.51
CA LYS A 323 -20.48 -10.84 2.45
C LYS A 323 -20.87 -9.37 2.64
N GLN A 324 -22.16 -9.07 2.72
CA GLN A 324 -22.66 -7.71 2.96
C GLN A 324 -22.78 -7.52 4.47
N ILE A 325 -21.89 -6.71 5.03
CA ILE A 325 -21.69 -6.62 6.48
C ILE A 325 -21.85 -5.16 6.90
N TRP A 326 -22.53 -4.90 8.01
CA TRP A 326 -22.59 -3.59 8.63
C TRP A 326 -22.68 -3.71 10.15
N GLY A 327 -22.30 -2.64 10.85
CA GLY A 327 -22.32 -2.60 12.31
C GLY A 327 -21.42 -1.51 12.89
N GLU A 328 -21.45 -1.34 14.20
CA GLU A 328 -20.54 -0.41 14.89
C GLU A 328 -19.08 -0.89 14.85
N LYS A 329 -18.89 -2.20 14.71
CA LYS A 329 -17.59 -2.85 14.66
C LYS A 329 -17.57 -3.91 13.58
N ILE A 330 -16.77 -3.71 12.54
CA ILE A 330 -16.67 -4.66 11.43
C ILE A 330 -15.20 -4.83 10.99
N GLU A 331 -14.93 -5.90 10.25
CA GLU A 331 -13.62 -6.13 9.64
C GLU A 331 -13.57 -5.55 8.22
N ILE A 332 -12.69 -4.57 7.99
CA ILE A 332 -12.44 -3.93 6.70
C ILE A 332 -10.97 -4.16 6.31
N ILE A 333 -10.73 -4.67 5.10
CA ILE A 333 -9.39 -5.00 4.55
C ILE A 333 -8.47 -5.77 5.51
N GLY A 334 -9.10 -6.60 6.35
CA GLY A 334 -8.43 -7.46 7.33
C GLY A 334 -8.17 -6.85 8.72
N HIS A 335 -8.69 -5.65 9.00
CA HIS A 335 -8.55 -4.97 10.29
C HIS A 335 -9.92 -4.74 10.93
N TYR A 336 -10.00 -4.87 12.25
CA TYR A 336 -11.19 -4.48 13.00
C TYR A 336 -11.25 -2.96 13.13
N VAL A 337 -12.36 -2.39 12.70
CA VAL A 337 -12.66 -0.97 12.81
C VAL A 337 -13.81 -0.83 13.80
N ASP A 338 -13.60 -0.10 14.89
CA ASP A 338 -14.61 0.20 15.91
C ASP A 338 -14.99 1.68 15.79
N ALA A 339 -16.15 1.97 15.19
CA ALA A 339 -16.61 3.34 14.98
C ALA A 339 -17.08 4.00 16.29
N SER A 340 -17.43 3.21 17.30
CA SER A 340 -17.85 3.72 18.61
C SER A 340 -16.65 4.23 19.41
N LYS A 341 -15.52 3.52 19.37
CA LYS A 341 -14.24 3.93 19.98
C LYS A 341 -13.35 4.74 19.04
N LEU A 342 -13.73 4.87 17.78
CA LEU A 342 -12.93 5.43 16.68
C LEU A 342 -11.54 4.84 16.62
N SER A 343 -11.48 3.56 16.28
CA SER A 343 -10.24 2.86 16.44
C SER A 343 -10.02 1.68 15.48
N LEU A 344 -8.75 1.37 15.24
CA LEU A 344 -8.31 0.28 14.35
C LEU A 344 -7.46 -0.74 15.10
N SER A 345 -7.71 -2.03 14.89
CA SER A 345 -6.89 -3.10 15.49
C SER A 345 -6.77 -4.32 14.59
N LEU A 346 -5.74 -5.12 14.82
CA LEU A 346 -5.66 -6.49 14.30
C LEU A 346 -6.52 -7.42 15.15
N SER A 347 -7.04 -8.50 14.55
CA SER A 347 -7.62 -9.59 15.35
C SER A 347 -6.56 -10.19 16.28
N PRO A 348 -6.94 -10.72 17.46
CA PRO A 348 -6.00 -11.37 18.37
C PRO A 348 -5.16 -12.46 17.69
N GLU A 349 -5.80 -13.24 16.83
CA GLU A 349 -5.17 -14.28 16.00
C GLU A 349 -4.14 -13.67 15.05
N LYS A 350 -4.51 -12.68 14.22
CA LYS A 350 -3.56 -12.06 13.27
C LYS A 350 -2.42 -11.34 13.95
N LYS A 351 -2.66 -10.77 15.14
CA LYS A 351 -1.64 -10.19 16.01
C LYS A 351 -0.66 -11.29 16.47
N SER A 352 -1.17 -12.40 17.01
CA SER A 352 -0.38 -13.53 17.48
C SER A 352 0.41 -14.20 16.36
N ASP A 353 -0.23 -14.43 15.21
CA ASP A 353 0.38 -14.96 13.99
C ASP A 353 1.59 -14.10 13.57
N LEU A 354 1.42 -12.77 13.52
CA LEU A 354 2.48 -11.85 13.09
C LEU A 354 3.63 -11.81 14.09
N ILE A 355 3.35 -11.77 15.39
CA ILE A 355 4.38 -11.84 16.46
C ILE A 355 5.18 -13.13 16.31
N THR A 356 4.49 -14.26 16.16
CA THR A 356 5.11 -15.58 16.00
C THR A 356 6.00 -15.60 14.76
N ALA A 357 5.48 -15.14 13.62
CA ALA A 357 6.25 -15.10 12.38
C ALA A 357 7.50 -14.23 12.49
N LEU A 358 7.42 -13.05 13.12
CA LEU A 358 8.58 -12.19 13.35
C LEU A 358 9.63 -12.88 14.23
N ARG A 359 9.21 -13.52 15.33
CA ARG A 359 10.09 -14.23 16.27
C ARG A 359 10.75 -15.45 15.63
N THR A 360 9.99 -16.27 14.90
CA THR A 360 10.52 -17.42 14.15
C THR A 360 11.46 -16.97 13.03
N PHE A 361 11.18 -15.85 12.36
CA PHE A 361 12.05 -15.37 11.29
C PHE A 361 13.44 -14.99 11.82
N VAL A 362 13.51 -14.35 12.99
CA VAL A 362 14.81 -13.96 13.58
C VAL A 362 15.55 -15.09 14.30
N SER A 363 14.88 -16.23 14.57
CA SER A 363 15.54 -17.41 15.15
C SER A 363 16.29 -18.24 14.10
N VAL A 364 16.03 -18.01 12.81
CA VAL A 364 16.67 -18.73 11.71
C VAL A 364 17.74 -17.85 11.05
N LYS A 365 18.89 -18.46 10.72
CA LYS A 365 20.05 -17.73 10.18
C LYS A 365 19.82 -17.15 8.78
N GLN A 366 19.04 -17.83 7.93
CA GLN A 366 18.81 -17.44 6.54
C GLN A 366 17.44 -17.89 6.05
N HIS A 367 16.86 -17.12 5.13
CA HIS A 367 15.56 -17.39 4.52
C HIS A 367 15.63 -17.16 3.02
N GLN A 368 14.76 -17.81 2.26
CA GLN A 368 14.61 -17.54 0.84
C GLN A 368 14.08 -16.11 0.63
N LEU A 369 14.49 -15.45 -0.45
CA LEU A 369 14.04 -14.09 -0.77
C LEU A 369 12.51 -13.97 -0.78
N LYS A 370 11.79 -15.00 -1.24
CA LYS A 370 10.32 -15.05 -1.21
C LYS A 370 9.72 -14.97 0.19
N GLU A 371 10.40 -15.52 1.19
CA GLU A 371 9.95 -15.55 2.59
C GLU A 371 10.18 -14.18 3.24
N TRP A 372 11.34 -13.56 2.98
CA TRP A 372 11.59 -12.15 3.33
C TRP A 372 10.50 -11.22 2.80
N GLN A 373 10.25 -11.35 1.51
CA GLN A 373 9.25 -10.59 0.78
C GLN A 373 7.83 -10.79 1.34
N SER A 374 7.46 -12.03 1.65
CA SER A 374 6.17 -12.39 2.26
C SER A 374 6.01 -11.76 3.65
N LEU A 375 7.01 -11.95 4.54
CA LEU A 375 6.99 -11.39 5.89
C LEU A 375 6.95 -9.86 5.86
N LEU A 376 7.77 -9.22 5.03
CA LEU A 376 7.78 -7.76 4.91
C LEU A 376 6.45 -7.21 4.41
N GLY A 377 5.83 -7.86 3.42
CA GLY A 377 4.50 -7.47 2.95
C GLY A 377 3.43 -7.64 4.04
N TRP A 378 3.51 -8.70 4.84
CA TRP A 378 2.57 -8.94 5.92
C TRP A 378 2.76 -8.01 7.12
N ALA A 379 4.00 -7.81 7.58
CA ALA A 379 4.33 -6.86 8.64
C ALA A 379 3.93 -5.44 8.23
N SER A 380 4.23 -5.04 6.99
CA SER A 380 3.85 -3.73 6.46
C SER A 380 2.34 -3.51 6.46
N TRP A 381 1.56 -4.55 6.18
CA TRP A 381 0.10 -4.50 6.26
C TRP A 381 -0.38 -4.40 7.72
N GLY A 382 0.20 -5.17 8.64
CA GLY A 382 -0.19 -5.14 10.05
C GLY A 382 0.12 -3.81 10.72
N LEU A 383 1.16 -3.11 10.25
CA LEU A 383 1.55 -1.79 10.74
C LEU A 383 0.58 -0.66 10.34
N ASN A 384 -0.50 -0.93 9.61
CA ASN A 384 -1.57 0.04 9.44
C ASN A 384 -2.27 0.39 10.77
N THR A 385 -2.26 -0.52 11.76
CA THR A 385 -2.77 -0.26 13.12
C THR A 385 -1.67 0.13 14.10
N PHE A 386 -0.40 0.15 13.68
CA PHE A 386 0.70 0.58 14.53
C PHE A 386 1.76 1.31 13.70
N PRO A 387 1.49 2.55 13.27
CA PRO A 387 2.31 3.24 12.27
C PRO A 387 3.75 3.50 12.72
N LEU A 388 3.94 3.73 14.03
CA LEU A 388 5.24 3.96 14.63
C LEU A 388 6.20 2.77 14.41
N GLY A 389 5.70 1.54 14.26
CA GLY A 389 6.54 0.38 14.00
C GLY A 389 7.17 0.32 12.60
N ARG A 390 6.77 1.18 11.66
CA ARG A 390 7.25 1.15 10.26
C ARG A 390 8.75 1.29 10.10
N PHE A 391 9.44 1.99 11.00
CA PHE A 391 10.89 2.16 10.90
C PHE A 391 11.65 0.82 10.92
N THR A 392 11.09 -0.17 11.61
CA THR A 392 11.69 -1.51 11.76
C THR A 392 11.79 -2.28 10.45
N LEU A 393 10.99 -1.92 9.45
CA LEU A 393 11.02 -2.60 8.15
C LEU A 393 12.16 -2.11 7.26
N GLN A 394 12.75 -0.94 7.54
CA GLN A 394 13.69 -0.31 6.62
C GLN A 394 14.98 -1.11 6.48
N ALA A 395 15.56 -1.59 7.58
CA ALA A 395 16.78 -2.40 7.53
C ALA A 395 16.58 -3.70 6.73
N ALA A 396 15.40 -4.30 6.84
CA ALA A 396 15.06 -5.51 6.10
C ALA A 396 14.81 -5.24 4.61
N TRP A 397 14.16 -4.13 4.26
CA TRP A 397 14.04 -3.69 2.87
C TRP A 397 15.40 -3.42 2.22
N ASP A 398 16.29 -2.72 2.92
CA ASP A 398 17.65 -2.46 2.45
C ASP A 398 18.41 -3.78 2.26
N LYS A 399 18.26 -4.72 3.20
CA LYS A 399 18.91 -6.04 3.14
C LYS A 399 18.51 -6.83 1.91
N ILE A 400 17.26 -6.73 1.45
CA ILE A 400 16.79 -7.45 0.25
C ILE A 400 16.79 -6.60 -1.03
N ALA A 401 17.23 -5.34 -0.94
CA ALA A 401 17.29 -4.45 -2.09
C ALA A 401 18.16 -5.06 -3.20
N ALA A 402 17.76 -4.81 -4.45
CA ALA A 402 18.38 -5.31 -5.68
C ALA A 402 18.43 -6.85 -5.85
N LYS A 403 17.88 -7.64 -4.93
CA LYS A 403 17.79 -9.10 -5.07
C LYS A 403 16.55 -9.49 -5.86
N THR A 404 16.70 -10.34 -6.86
CA THR A 404 15.62 -10.74 -7.79
C THR A 404 15.35 -12.25 -7.78
N HIS A 405 16.34 -13.07 -7.43
CA HIS A 405 16.19 -14.53 -7.43
C HIS A 405 15.35 -15.03 -6.24
N ARG A 406 14.14 -15.52 -6.53
CA ARG A 406 13.10 -15.92 -5.55
C ARG A 406 13.59 -16.87 -4.44
N ASN A 407 14.44 -17.83 -4.81
CA ASN A 407 14.91 -18.89 -3.90
C ASN A 407 16.31 -18.60 -3.32
N LEU A 408 16.87 -17.41 -3.58
CA LEU A 408 18.15 -17.00 -3.01
C LEU A 408 18.04 -16.99 -1.47
N LEU A 409 18.95 -17.72 -0.81
CA LEU A 409 19.07 -17.70 0.63
C LEU A 409 19.75 -16.41 1.07
N VAL A 410 19.05 -15.60 1.86
CA VAL A 410 19.51 -14.30 2.36
C VAL A 410 19.65 -14.39 3.87
N PRO A 411 20.85 -14.15 4.43
CA PRO A 411 21.09 -14.22 5.87
C PRO A 411 20.44 -13.06 6.62
N THR A 412 19.97 -13.32 7.84
CA THR A 412 19.53 -12.28 8.78
C THR A 412 20.77 -11.61 9.40
N ASN A 413 20.74 -10.29 9.58
CA ASN A 413 21.81 -9.55 10.27
C ASN A 413 21.31 -8.99 11.61
N MET A 414 22.23 -8.51 12.44
CA MET A 414 21.92 -7.99 13.77
C MET A 414 20.90 -6.85 13.74
N GLU A 415 20.97 -5.96 12.74
CA GLU A 415 20.02 -4.85 12.61
C GLU A 415 18.59 -5.33 12.37
N VAL A 416 18.39 -6.24 11.40
CA VAL A 416 17.06 -6.80 11.15
C VAL A 416 16.55 -7.57 12.36
N GLN A 417 17.41 -8.38 12.99
CA GLN A 417 17.01 -9.12 14.18
C GLN A 417 16.56 -8.19 15.30
N ARG A 418 17.31 -7.10 15.54
CA ARG A 418 16.97 -6.09 16.53
C ARG A 418 15.63 -5.40 16.22
N ASP A 419 15.43 -4.99 14.97
CA ASP A 419 14.21 -4.32 14.54
C ASP A 419 12.97 -5.23 14.61
N PHE A 420 13.09 -6.49 14.18
CA PHE A 420 11.98 -7.44 14.22
C PHE A 420 11.65 -7.91 15.63
N ARG A 421 12.64 -8.08 16.52
CA ARG A 421 12.40 -8.35 17.96
C ARG A 421 11.67 -7.18 18.61
N TRP A 422 12.20 -5.96 18.42
CA TRP A 422 11.53 -4.76 18.93
C TRP A 422 10.10 -4.67 18.40
N LEU A 423 9.87 -4.96 17.11
CA LEU A 423 8.54 -4.90 16.53
C LEU A 423 7.60 -5.93 17.18
N ALA A 424 8.05 -7.17 17.34
CA ALA A 424 7.27 -8.23 17.97
C ALA A 424 6.88 -7.84 19.40
N ASP A 425 7.84 -7.35 20.19
CA ASP A 425 7.63 -6.95 21.57
C ASP A 425 6.72 -5.71 21.66
N ALA A 426 6.93 -4.72 20.80
CA ALA A 426 6.09 -3.53 20.73
C ALA A 426 4.64 -3.90 20.36
N ILE A 427 4.43 -4.80 19.39
CA ILE A 427 3.08 -5.27 19.04
C ILE A 427 2.48 -6.02 20.24
N GLU A 428 3.19 -6.99 20.82
CA GLU A 428 2.72 -7.81 21.94
C GLU A 428 2.25 -6.95 23.12
N HIS A 429 3.13 -6.08 23.62
CA HIS A 429 2.87 -5.21 24.77
C HIS A 429 1.97 -4.02 24.44
N SER A 430 1.79 -3.69 23.16
CA SER A 430 0.79 -2.70 22.80
C SER A 430 -0.61 -3.26 23.07
N ALA A 431 -1.29 -2.66 24.04
CA ALA A 431 -2.75 -2.73 24.15
C ALA A 431 -3.44 -2.01 22.98
N ARG A 432 -2.67 -1.49 22.01
CA ARG A 432 -3.07 -0.38 21.14
C ARG A 432 -3.97 -0.85 20.03
N VAL A 433 -5.24 -0.84 20.37
CA VAL A 433 -6.25 -0.20 19.55
C VAL A 433 -5.71 1.17 19.09
N TYR A 434 -5.49 1.35 17.79
CA TYR A 434 -5.07 2.64 17.23
C TYR A 434 -6.24 3.61 17.29
N LEU A 435 -6.21 4.58 18.22
CA LEU A 435 -7.28 5.55 18.38
C LEU A 435 -7.14 6.64 17.32
N LEU A 436 -8.11 6.71 16.41
CA LEU A 436 -8.14 7.69 15.33
C LEU A 436 -8.27 9.12 15.88
N ASN A 437 -9.04 9.30 16.96
CA ASN A 437 -9.18 10.59 17.63
C ASN A 437 -7.85 11.15 18.17
N SER A 438 -6.93 10.30 18.64
CA SER A 438 -5.63 10.79 19.13
C SER A 438 -4.66 11.09 17.99
N ALA A 439 -4.91 10.57 16.79
CA ALA A 439 -4.05 10.78 15.62
C ALA A 439 -4.36 12.07 14.85
N ILE A 440 -5.57 12.63 15.00
CA ILE A 440 -6.07 13.77 14.23
C ILE A 440 -6.10 15.03 15.10
N TRP A 441 -5.03 15.81 15.04
CA TRP A 441 -4.86 17.04 15.81
C TRP A 441 -3.93 18.02 15.07
N GLY A 442 -4.21 19.31 15.06
CA GLY A 442 -3.37 20.32 14.43
C GLY A 442 -2.51 21.06 15.45
N LEU A 443 -1.94 22.19 15.01
CA LEU A 443 -1.22 23.10 15.90
C LEU A 443 -2.10 23.57 17.07
N SER A 444 -3.39 23.78 16.84
CA SER A 444 -4.38 24.23 17.85
C SER A 444 -4.58 23.26 19.01
N GLU A 445 -4.41 21.96 18.77
CA GLU A 445 -4.62 20.91 19.78
C GLU A 445 -3.30 20.34 20.32
N ALA A 446 -2.17 20.96 19.98
CA ALA A 446 -0.87 20.61 20.52
C ALA A 446 -0.74 21.12 21.97
N ASP A 447 -0.26 20.28 22.89
CA ASP A 447 0.03 20.73 24.26
C ASP A 447 1.28 21.61 24.27
N THR A 448 2.18 21.42 23.30
CA THR A 448 3.44 22.14 23.21
C THR A 448 3.85 22.34 21.76
N LEU A 449 4.16 23.60 21.42
CA LEU A 449 4.82 23.99 20.18
C LEU A 449 6.32 24.17 20.45
N VAL A 450 7.14 23.62 19.55
CA VAL A 450 8.60 23.74 19.60
C VAL A 450 9.12 24.08 18.20
N ALA A 451 10.12 24.93 18.10
CA ALA A 451 10.94 25.07 16.91
C ALA A 451 12.31 24.44 17.16
N SER A 452 12.83 23.70 16.18
CA SER A 452 14.14 23.08 16.26
C SER A 452 14.97 23.38 15.02
N ASP A 453 16.28 23.47 15.22
CA ASP A 453 17.26 23.67 14.17
C ASP A 453 18.58 23.01 14.57
N ALA A 454 19.41 22.67 13.59
CA ALA A 454 20.75 22.19 13.84
C ALA A 454 21.78 22.77 12.88
N CYS A 455 23.01 22.87 13.37
CA CYS A 455 24.19 22.97 12.54
C CYS A 455 25.10 21.76 12.82
N PRO A 456 26.17 21.55 12.03
CA PRO A 456 27.08 20.43 12.27
C PRO A 456 27.77 20.45 13.64
N GLU A 457 27.78 21.59 14.32
CA GLU A 457 28.49 21.86 15.58
C GLU A 457 27.54 22.06 16.78
N GLY A 458 26.22 22.06 16.56
CA GLY A 458 25.27 22.35 17.62
C GLY A 458 23.82 22.17 17.24
N ILE A 459 22.96 22.14 18.25
CA ILE A 459 21.50 22.09 18.08
C ILE A 459 20.83 23.21 18.87
N GLY A 460 19.73 23.71 18.34
CA GLY A 460 18.91 24.76 18.94
C GLY A 460 17.46 24.33 19.06
N ILE A 461 16.83 24.63 20.20
CA ILE A 461 15.44 24.29 20.49
C ILE A 461 14.78 25.48 21.14
N TRP A 462 13.64 25.90 20.60
CA TRP A 462 12.91 27.07 21.06
C TRP A 462 11.45 26.73 21.38
N PHE A 463 11.01 27.07 22.59
CA PHE A 463 9.63 26.94 23.06
C PHE A 463 8.98 28.32 23.03
N PRO A 464 8.28 28.70 21.94
CA PRO A 464 7.75 30.06 21.78
C PRO A 464 6.74 30.44 22.86
N ASN A 465 5.91 29.50 23.31
CA ASN A 465 4.85 29.80 24.29
C ASN A 465 5.39 30.15 25.68
N SER A 466 6.60 29.70 26.03
CA SER A 466 7.23 30.00 27.32
C SER A 466 8.48 30.89 27.21
N ALA A 467 8.81 31.34 26.00
CA ALA A 467 10.03 32.08 25.69
C ALA A 467 11.31 31.39 26.21
N GLU A 468 11.35 30.06 26.16
CA GLU A 468 12.49 29.26 26.63
C GLU A 468 13.30 28.70 25.45
N GLY A 469 14.62 28.88 25.52
CA GLY A 469 15.57 28.37 24.55
C GLY A 469 16.51 27.35 25.16
N PHE A 470 16.88 26.36 24.36
CA PHE A 470 17.91 25.41 24.72
C PHE A 470 18.92 25.26 23.60
N HIS A 471 20.19 25.17 23.95
CA HIS A 471 21.26 24.90 23.01
C HIS A 471 22.20 23.81 23.51
N LEU A 472 22.83 23.09 22.59
CA LEU A 472 23.85 22.10 22.88
C LEU A 472 24.95 22.22 21.83
N HIS A 473 26.18 22.39 22.29
CA HIS A 473 27.37 22.29 21.43
C HIS A 473 27.78 20.83 21.29
N LEU A 474 28.02 20.41 20.05
CA LEU A 474 28.48 19.08 19.72
C LEU A 474 30.01 19.06 19.71
N PRO A 475 30.64 18.02 20.28
CA PRO A 475 32.09 17.90 20.25
C PRO A 475 32.57 17.69 18.80
N PRO A 476 33.75 18.22 18.42
CA PRO A 476 34.34 17.96 17.12
C PRO A 476 34.65 16.46 16.93
N PRO A 477 34.67 15.96 15.67
CA PRO A 477 34.44 16.68 14.43
C PRO A 477 32.97 17.00 14.18
N ALA A 478 32.73 17.96 13.28
CA ALA A 478 31.42 18.32 12.76
C ALA A 478 30.59 17.07 12.39
N ARG A 479 29.31 17.07 12.76
CA ARG A 479 28.39 15.94 12.56
C ARG A 479 27.71 16.00 11.20
N ASP A 480 27.22 14.84 10.74
CA ASP A 480 26.26 14.79 9.65
C ASP A 480 25.03 15.64 9.97
N ILE A 481 24.70 16.59 9.09
CA ILE A 481 23.61 17.55 9.32
C ILE A 481 22.26 16.85 9.49
N TYR A 482 22.02 15.76 8.76
CA TYR A 482 20.76 15.05 8.87
C TYR A 482 20.61 14.36 10.24
N TRP A 483 21.70 13.85 10.80
CA TRP A 483 21.74 13.36 12.17
C TRP A 483 21.57 14.48 13.21
N ALA A 484 22.23 15.62 13.04
CA ALA A 484 22.15 16.76 13.96
C ALA A 484 20.73 17.35 14.03
N GLU A 485 20.07 17.49 12.88
CA GLU A 485 18.66 17.89 12.78
C GLU A 485 17.74 16.93 13.55
N LEU A 486 17.95 15.62 13.38
CA LEU A 486 17.17 14.62 14.11
C LEU A 486 17.48 14.65 15.62
N LEU A 487 18.72 14.99 15.99
CA LEU A 487 19.12 15.16 17.38
C LEU A 487 18.39 16.34 18.02
N ALA A 488 18.27 17.46 17.32
CA ALA A 488 17.50 18.63 17.77
C ALA A 488 16.04 18.26 18.09
N VAL A 489 15.39 17.54 17.17
CA VAL A 489 14.04 16.99 17.37
C VAL A 489 13.98 16.00 18.54
N THR A 490 14.99 15.16 18.70
CA THR A 490 15.06 14.19 19.82
C THR A 490 15.13 14.90 21.17
N TYR A 491 15.92 15.96 21.28
CA TYR A 491 16.00 16.73 22.51
C TYR A 491 14.75 17.56 22.77
N ALA A 492 14.14 18.13 21.73
CA ALA A 492 12.84 18.80 21.84
C ALA A 492 11.80 17.85 22.46
N LEU A 493 11.73 16.61 21.95
CA LEU A 493 10.88 15.57 22.50
C LEU A 493 11.23 15.23 23.96
N LYS A 494 12.51 15.12 24.31
CA LYS A 494 12.93 14.81 25.69
C LYS A 494 12.54 15.90 26.68
N VAL A 495 12.73 17.16 26.31
CA VAL A 495 12.34 18.31 27.16
C VAL A 495 10.83 18.33 27.35
N ALA A 496 10.05 18.21 26.27
CA ALA A 496 8.60 18.14 26.36
C ALA A 496 8.09 16.92 27.15
N ALA A 497 8.71 15.75 26.96
CA ALA A 497 8.36 14.54 27.70
C ALA A 497 8.56 14.69 29.21
N LYS A 498 9.63 15.38 29.64
CA LYS A 498 9.85 15.72 31.07
C LYS A 498 8.76 16.64 31.63
N ARG A 499 8.16 17.49 30.78
CA ARG A 499 7.04 18.38 31.12
C ARG A 499 5.68 17.68 31.10
N GLY A 500 5.64 16.37 30.82
CA GLY A 500 4.38 15.61 30.76
C GLY A 500 3.56 15.84 29.48
N THR A 501 4.16 16.42 28.43
CA THR A 501 3.51 16.64 27.13
C THR A 501 2.99 15.33 26.54
N ARG A 502 1.77 15.33 25.99
CA ARG A 502 1.21 14.20 25.25
C ARG A 502 1.19 14.44 23.74
N LYS A 503 1.01 15.69 23.29
CA LYS A 503 1.00 16.11 21.89
C LYS A 503 2.02 17.22 21.67
N ILE A 504 3.07 16.92 20.92
CA ILE A 504 4.14 17.88 20.61
C ILE A 504 4.18 18.22 19.11
N PHE A 505 4.00 19.50 18.81
CA PHE A 505 4.14 20.03 17.45
C PHE A 505 5.52 20.65 17.28
N ILE A 506 6.31 20.14 16.36
CA ILE A 506 7.68 20.60 16.09
C ILE A 506 7.74 21.23 14.71
N CYS A 507 8.25 22.45 14.67
CA CYS A 507 8.61 23.15 13.44
C CYS A 507 10.12 23.01 13.19
N THR A 508 10.50 22.64 11.99
CA THR A 508 11.91 22.57 11.52
C THR A 508 11.96 23.10 10.09
N ASP A 509 13.09 23.64 9.65
CA ASP A 509 13.31 23.95 8.23
C ASP A 509 13.90 22.78 7.44
N SER A 510 14.20 21.66 8.12
CA SER A 510 14.71 20.45 7.50
C SER A 510 13.59 19.62 6.87
N MET A 511 13.40 19.82 5.56
CA MET A 511 12.50 18.98 4.76
C MET A 511 12.88 17.48 4.81
N LEU A 512 14.16 17.15 5.08
CA LEU A 512 14.60 15.77 5.27
C LEU A 512 13.97 15.14 6.51
N ILE A 513 13.88 15.89 7.61
CA ILE A 513 13.24 15.45 8.84
C ILE A 513 11.73 15.30 8.66
N CYS A 514 11.06 16.28 8.04
CA CYS A 514 9.63 16.16 7.77
C CYS A 514 9.34 14.91 6.92
N ASN A 515 10.14 14.66 5.89
CA ASN A 515 10.05 13.43 5.09
C ASN A 515 10.35 12.15 5.89
N LEU A 516 11.25 12.19 6.87
CA LEU A 516 11.52 11.07 7.77
C LEU A 516 10.30 10.74 8.63
N PHE A 517 9.65 11.73 9.22
CA PHE A 517 8.44 11.53 10.03
C PHE A 517 7.22 11.13 9.18
N HIS A 518 7.11 11.61 7.94
CA HIS A 518 6.05 11.16 7.04
C HIS A 518 6.24 9.72 6.56
N SER A 519 7.48 9.29 6.30
CA SER A 519 7.76 7.99 5.67
C SER A 519 8.18 6.89 6.64
N HIS A 520 8.73 7.25 7.80
CA HIS A 520 9.44 6.38 8.75
C HIS A 520 10.61 5.60 8.13
N ARG A 521 11.18 6.08 7.00
CA ARG A 521 12.27 5.39 6.28
C ARG A 521 13.63 5.95 6.66
N ALA A 522 14.08 5.61 7.86
CA ALA A 522 15.39 6.03 8.35
C ALA A 522 16.54 5.41 7.54
N ARG A 523 17.38 6.28 6.96
CA ARG A 523 18.67 5.88 6.38
C ARG A 523 19.58 5.34 7.47
N GLU A 524 20.58 4.57 7.08
CA GLU A 524 21.52 3.91 8.00
C GLU A 524 22.15 4.87 9.02
N SER A 525 22.57 6.06 8.58
CA SER A 525 23.22 7.06 9.45
C SER A 525 22.35 7.57 10.60
N VAL A 526 21.03 7.67 10.40
CA VAL A 526 20.10 8.22 11.41
C VAL A 526 19.24 7.16 12.08
N ARG A 527 19.28 5.90 11.61
CA ARG A 527 18.43 4.81 12.09
C ARG A 527 18.57 4.53 13.58
N PRO A 528 19.78 4.48 14.19
CA PRO A 528 19.90 4.27 15.63
C PRO A 528 19.21 5.37 16.44
N LEU A 529 19.41 6.63 16.06
CA LEU A 529 18.78 7.78 16.72
C LEU A 529 17.25 7.80 16.52
N PHE A 530 16.78 7.51 15.30
CA PHE A 530 15.34 7.44 15.04
C PHE A 530 14.68 6.30 15.84
N ARG A 531 15.33 5.13 15.97
CA ARG A 531 14.83 4.05 16.84
C ARG A 531 14.70 4.52 18.29
N PHE A 532 15.70 5.20 18.81
CA PHE A 532 15.66 5.77 20.17
C PHE A 532 14.48 6.74 20.34
N LEU A 533 14.29 7.64 19.37
CA LEU A 533 13.17 8.59 19.36
C LEU A 533 11.81 7.86 19.35
N ILE A 534 11.62 6.88 18.46
CA ILE A 534 10.36 6.12 18.38
C ILE A 534 10.11 5.34 19.68
N HIS A 535 11.15 4.74 20.28
CA HIS A 535 11.02 4.08 21.58
C HIS A 535 10.51 5.06 22.64
N LEU A 536 11.05 6.29 22.68
CA LEU A 536 10.60 7.32 23.61
C LEU A 536 9.11 7.69 23.39
N LEU A 537 8.67 7.89 22.14
CA LEU A 537 7.27 8.15 21.80
C LEU A 537 6.35 7.02 22.28
N VAL A 538 6.73 5.77 22.03
CA VAL A 538 5.92 4.60 22.38
C VAL A 538 5.84 4.46 23.91
N THR A 539 6.97 4.47 24.62
CA THR A 539 7.01 4.28 26.09
C THR A 539 6.33 5.42 26.84
N ARG A 540 6.54 6.67 26.41
CA ARG A 540 5.93 7.85 27.06
C ARG A 540 4.50 8.11 26.60
N LYS A 541 4.02 7.40 25.57
CA LYS A 541 2.71 7.62 24.92
C LYS A 541 2.57 9.10 24.50
N ILE A 542 3.51 9.54 23.67
CA ILE A 542 3.55 10.89 23.10
C ILE A 542 3.24 10.79 21.61
N ASP A 543 2.34 11.65 21.15
CA ASP A 543 2.07 11.90 19.75
C ASP A 543 2.89 13.11 19.28
N ILE A 544 3.52 13.00 18.13
CA ILE A 544 4.42 14.01 17.56
C ILE A 544 3.94 14.39 16.16
N ARG A 545 4.01 15.68 15.84
CA ARG A 545 3.91 16.20 14.47
C ARG A 545 5.12 17.04 14.17
N VAL A 546 5.68 16.85 12.98
CA VAL A 546 6.87 17.59 12.53
C VAL A 546 6.56 18.23 11.19
N GLU A 547 6.53 19.54 11.16
CA GLU A 547 6.14 20.32 10.00
C GLU A 547 7.25 21.28 9.56
N HIS A 548 7.28 21.53 8.25
CA HIS A 548 8.30 22.39 7.68
C HIS A 548 7.92 23.87 7.84
N ILE A 549 8.87 24.68 8.31
CA ILE A 549 8.82 26.15 8.25
C ILE A 549 10.01 26.69 7.44
N PRO A 550 9.87 27.80 6.70
CA PRO A 550 11.02 28.42 6.05
C PRO A 550 12.09 28.83 7.08
N GLY A 551 13.37 28.60 6.81
CA GLY A 551 14.47 28.96 7.73
C GLY A 551 14.48 30.43 8.15
N ALA A 552 14.07 31.34 7.25
CA ALA A 552 13.89 32.76 7.57
C ALA A 552 12.87 33.04 8.70
N LYS A 553 11.99 32.08 9.00
CA LYS A 553 11.04 32.12 10.12
C LYS A 553 11.52 31.33 11.34
N ASN A 554 12.60 30.55 11.23
CA ASN A 554 13.16 29.70 12.31
C ASN A 554 14.26 30.41 13.13
N ILE A 555 14.13 31.73 13.31
CA ILE A 555 15.22 32.62 13.74
C ILE A 555 15.80 32.23 15.10
N PHE A 556 14.94 31.91 16.08
CA PHE A 556 15.39 31.59 17.43
C PHE A 556 16.13 30.25 17.51
N ALA A 557 15.61 29.22 16.83
CA ALA A 557 16.26 27.91 16.84
C ALA A 557 17.60 27.95 16.09
N ASP A 558 17.68 28.66 14.95
CA ASP A 558 18.93 28.85 14.19
C ASP A 558 19.99 29.63 14.98
N ALA A 559 19.60 30.70 15.68
CA ALA A 559 20.52 31.41 16.56
C ALA A 559 21.05 30.50 17.68
N LEU A 560 20.17 29.68 18.29
CA LEU A 560 20.56 28.74 19.35
C LEU A 560 21.46 27.62 18.84
N SER A 561 21.22 27.08 17.64
CA SER A 561 22.02 26.00 17.06
C SER A 561 23.47 26.42 16.80
N ARG A 562 23.67 27.71 16.50
CA ARG A 562 24.98 28.35 16.28
C ARG A 562 25.62 28.94 17.54
N GLY A 563 24.93 28.91 18.69
CA GLY A 563 25.41 29.54 19.92
C GLY A 563 25.36 31.07 19.93
N GLU A 564 24.55 31.69 19.05
CA GLU A 564 24.36 33.14 18.95
C GLU A 564 23.43 33.67 20.07
N LEU A 565 23.79 33.45 21.34
CA LEU A 565 22.92 33.76 22.49
C LEU A 565 22.59 35.25 22.61
N LEU A 566 23.51 36.13 22.21
CA LEU A 566 23.30 37.58 22.20
C LEU A 566 22.18 37.98 21.25
N LYS A 567 22.07 37.33 20.10
CA LYS A 567 21.02 37.57 19.09
C LYS A 567 19.65 37.18 19.64
N VAL A 568 19.57 36.05 20.35
CA VAL A 568 18.33 35.62 21.02
C VAL A 568 17.89 36.66 22.06
N ASN A 569 18.82 37.13 22.89
CA ASN A 569 18.53 38.15 23.92
C ASN A 569 18.13 39.51 23.31
N GLN A 570 18.71 39.90 22.17
CA GLN A 570 18.32 41.12 21.45
C GLN A 570 16.92 41.03 20.85
N LEU A 571 16.56 39.86 20.29
CA LEU A 571 15.25 39.63 19.70
C LEU A 571 14.14 39.50 20.75
N LEU A 572 14.45 38.88 21.90
CA LEU A 572 13.53 38.74 23.02
C LEU A 572 14.27 38.77 24.37
N PRO A 573 14.39 39.96 25.00
CA PRO A 573 15.15 40.11 26.25
C PRO A 573 14.61 39.31 27.44
N THR A 574 13.33 38.94 27.41
CA THR A 574 12.69 38.12 28.45
C THR A 574 12.93 36.62 28.26
N SER A 575 13.70 36.23 27.24
CA SER A 575 13.96 34.81 26.94
C SER A 575 14.83 34.15 28.01
N LYS A 576 14.53 32.89 28.30
CA LYS A 576 15.32 32.06 29.22
C LYS A 576 16.08 31.02 28.40
N VAL A 577 17.39 31.21 28.24
CA VAL A 577 18.23 30.28 27.49
C VAL A 577 19.04 29.39 28.44
N SER A 578 19.03 28.08 28.19
CA SER A 578 19.75 27.09 29.00
C SER A 578 20.59 26.16 28.12
N GLN A 579 21.80 25.85 28.57
CA GLN A 579 22.63 24.85 27.91
C GLN A 579 22.20 23.43 28.30
N ILE A 580 22.05 22.54 27.33
CA ILE A 580 21.83 21.12 27.54
C ILE A 580 23.15 20.36 27.45
N THR A 581 23.32 19.32 28.26
CA THR A 581 24.44 18.38 28.16
C THR A 581 24.12 17.20 27.25
N PHE A 582 25.14 16.70 26.53
CA PHE A 582 24.98 15.52 25.70
C PHE A 582 24.63 14.32 26.58
N ASP A 583 23.52 13.64 26.28
CA ASP A 583 23.07 12.48 27.05
C ASP A 583 23.74 11.22 26.48
N PRO A 584 24.59 10.53 27.25
CA PRO A 584 25.32 9.35 26.77
C PRO A 584 24.43 8.18 26.35
N SER A 585 23.16 8.16 26.76
CA SER A 585 22.20 7.14 26.33
C SER A 585 21.71 7.31 24.88
N ILE A 586 21.94 8.48 24.27
CA ILE A 586 21.56 8.76 22.89
C ILE A 586 22.60 8.12 21.94
N PRO A 587 22.16 7.37 20.91
CA PRO A 587 23.10 6.78 19.94
C PRO A 587 23.91 7.81 19.15
N ASP A 588 25.22 7.90 19.41
CA ASP A 588 26.17 8.76 18.69
C ASP A 588 26.57 8.15 17.33
N SER A 589 25.63 8.20 16.39
CA SER A 589 25.74 7.63 15.03
C SER A 589 26.07 8.69 13.96
N GLY A 590 26.18 9.97 14.35
CA GLY A 590 26.40 11.10 13.45
C GLY A 590 27.85 11.38 13.10
N LYS A 591 28.80 10.53 13.54
CA LYS A 591 30.22 10.70 13.20
C LYS A 591 30.42 10.42 11.70
N PRO A 592 31.13 11.28 10.95
CA PRO A 592 31.50 10.95 9.58
C PRO A 592 32.31 9.64 9.55
N PRO A 593 32.18 8.80 8.50
CA PRO A 593 32.89 7.54 8.43
C PRO A 593 34.40 7.77 8.51
N ALA A 594 35.08 6.98 9.34
CA ALA A 594 36.53 7.04 9.51
C ALA A 594 37.24 6.44 8.28
N SER A 595 37.44 7.25 7.22
CA SER A 595 38.58 7.24 6.28
C SER A 595 38.23 7.89 4.92
N SER A 596 38.54 9.18 4.81
CA SER A 596 39.24 9.71 3.64
C SER A 596 40.65 10.07 4.09
N LEU A 597 41.54 9.07 4.13
CA LEU A 597 42.99 9.29 4.26
C LEU A 597 43.60 9.36 2.85
N PRO A 598 44.67 10.15 2.65
CA PRO A 598 45.13 10.54 1.32
C PRO A 598 45.72 9.37 0.54
N HIS A 599 45.37 9.28 -0.74
CA HIS A 599 45.88 8.27 -1.67
C HIS A 599 47.42 8.29 -1.74
N PRO A 600 48.09 7.12 -1.74
CA PRO A 600 49.46 7.03 -2.23
C PRO A 600 49.46 7.18 -3.75
N THR A 601 50.35 8.03 -4.24
CA THR A 601 50.68 8.20 -5.66
C THR A 601 51.15 6.88 -6.27
N HIS A 602 50.44 6.37 -7.28
CA HIS A 602 51.05 5.54 -8.32
C HIS A 602 50.34 5.71 -9.67
N ASN A 603 51.13 6.16 -10.64
CA ASN A 603 50.82 6.24 -12.07
C ASN A 603 50.62 4.85 -12.66
N THR A 604 49.47 4.59 -13.33
CA THR A 604 49.41 3.88 -14.62
C THR A 604 48.01 4.08 -15.27
N PRO A 605 47.90 4.23 -16.61
CA PRO A 605 46.69 4.72 -17.26
C PRO A 605 45.83 3.59 -17.84
N LEU A 606 44.50 3.66 -17.69
CA LEU A 606 43.54 2.86 -18.46
C LEU A 606 42.29 3.68 -18.85
N GLN A 607 41.88 3.43 -20.10
CA GLN A 607 40.97 4.16 -20.99
C GLN A 607 39.47 4.17 -20.59
N PRO A 608 38.65 5.03 -21.22
CA PRO A 608 37.27 5.35 -20.79
C PRO A 608 36.23 4.37 -21.37
N GLY A 609 35.31 3.91 -20.52
CA GLY A 609 34.18 3.05 -20.88
C GLY A 609 32.85 3.57 -20.33
N HIS A 610 31.96 3.92 -21.25
CA HIS A 610 30.56 4.37 -21.15
C HIS A 610 29.79 4.20 -19.81
N ALA A 611 29.33 5.35 -19.28
CA ALA A 611 28.26 5.43 -18.30
C ALA A 611 26.88 5.26 -18.98
N ALA A 612 26.16 4.19 -18.64
CA ALA A 612 24.73 4.05 -18.91
C ALA A 612 23.94 4.23 -17.61
N ARG A 613 23.21 5.34 -17.51
CA ARG A 613 22.12 5.55 -16.54
C ARG A 613 21.09 4.43 -16.71
N GLN A 614 20.90 3.59 -15.70
CA GLN A 614 19.74 2.70 -15.63
C GLN A 614 18.93 2.90 -14.34
N SER A 615 17.63 2.97 -14.58
CA SER A 615 16.52 3.34 -13.73
C SER A 615 16.28 2.38 -12.57
N ARG A 616 15.97 2.96 -11.41
CA ARG A 616 15.58 2.26 -10.18
C ARG A 616 14.22 1.58 -10.37
N HIS A 617 14.20 0.25 -10.44
CA HIS A 617 12.96 -0.53 -10.29
C HIS A 617 13.17 -1.68 -9.30
N SER A 618 12.29 -1.76 -8.30
CA SER A 618 12.22 -2.84 -7.31
C SER A 618 10.87 -3.54 -7.48
N PRO A 619 10.83 -4.88 -7.62
CA PRO A 619 9.59 -5.64 -7.79
C PRO A 619 8.95 -5.95 -6.43
N TYR A 620 7.64 -5.73 -6.33
CA TYR A 620 6.84 -6.10 -5.18
C TYR A 620 6.58 -7.61 -5.12
N PRO A 621 6.48 -8.18 -3.91
CA PRO A 621 5.94 -9.51 -3.73
C PRO A 621 4.42 -9.50 -3.67
N ARG A 622 3.89 -10.55 -4.28
CA ARG A 622 2.49 -10.81 -4.54
C ARG A 622 1.80 -11.26 -3.26
N ARG A 623 0.68 -10.62 -2.94
CA ARG A 623 -0.39 -11.31 -2.21
C ARG A 623 -1.24 -12.03 -3.26
N CYS A 624 -1.30 -13.36 -3.17
CA CYS A 624 -2.51 -14.06 -3.58
C CYS A 624 -3.59 -13.60 -2.57
N MET A 625 -4.42 -12.65 -2.98
CA MET A 625 -5.78 -12.54 -2.45
C MET A 625 -6.70 -13.35 -3.36
#